data_AF-A0A933W9R1-F1
#
_entry.id   AF-A0A933W9R1-F1
#
_cell.length_a   1.000
_cell.length_b   1.000
_cell.length_c   1.000
_cell.angle_alpha   90.00
_cell.angle_beta   90.00
_cell.angle_gamma   90.00
#
_symmetry.space_group_name_H-M   'P 1'
#
loop_
_entity.id
_entity.type
_entity.pdbx_description
1 polymer ?
#
loop_
_entity_poly.entity_id
_entity_poly.type
_entity_poly.pdbx_seq_one_letter_code
_entity_poly.pdbx_strand_id
1 'polypeptide(L)'
;MSTSPPLLGGLLPLEPELDSRWSDAGAWQMPVGARYELGGNGVSPPFKENRGTEGGRRRVTHQGTDLANGLAGDTVRAAGSGVVIVAFDGDNGNGYGGHVVLAHRIPVDRVVYTVYGHLGRGTVAVKPGDLVIAGDPIGRVGQTGRASTPHLHFEVREGDDPFARWENAHVIEPLPFLYARLPGQREEPGPDRAYAEWAEYEGLIAGHLDPTAPLTRADWWRILSRAVEDGPTPTLPGAHLRDSLIEHGVLPEEEAGASSQDRLGWEECARDVKRLHVIGVRMAHGPLPEPAHQAECESRFEHRSPSAHTGVLRRRSNDPTLGDVCVLLADLAGPAPEVQLKSATPGRAKQAKVAKGKRTSRTRATTAKQAASKKKKRR
;
A
#
# COMPACT_ATOMS: atom_id res chain seq x y z
N MET A 1 40.52 9.30 -14.61
CA MET A 1 40.27 9.85 -13.26
C MET A 1 38.98 9.22 -12.78
N SER A 2 39.03 8.39 -11.73
CA SER A 2 37.81 7.82 -11.14
C SER A 2 37.18 8.92 -10.29
N THR A 3 36.07 9.49 -10.76
CA THR A 3 35.26 10.44 -10.01
C THR A 3 34.47 9.65 -8.98
N SER A 4 34.55 10.04 -7.70
CA SER A 4 33.68 9.45 -6.66
C SER A 4 32.21 9.58 -7.07
N PRO A 5 31.38 8.56 -6.81
CA PRO A 5 29.95 8.60 -7.13
C PRO A 5 29.26 9.73 -6.35
N PRO A 6 28.17 10.30 -6.89
CA PRO A 6 27.38 11.29 -6.17
C PRO A 6 26.71 10.64 -4.95
N LEU A 7 26.43 11.45 -3.92
CA LEU A 7 25.83 10.98 -2.67
C LEU A 7 24.33 11.25 -2.69
N LEU A 8 23.51 10.22 -2.89
CA LEU A 8 22.06 10.31 -2.78
C LEU A 8 21.66 10.71 -1.35
N GLY A 9 20.78 11.72 -1.24
CA GLY A 9 20.41 12.33 0.03
C GLY A 9 21.60 12.94 0.79
N GLY A 10 22.71 13.23 0.11
CA GLY A 10 23.97 13.69 0.70
C GLY A 10 24.64 12.67 1.62
N LEU A 11 24.29 11.38 1.50
CA LEU A 11 24.71 10.32 2.43
C LEU A 11 25.18 9.04 1.74
N LEU A 12 24.40 8.51 0.81
CA LEU A 12 24.61 7.18 0.23
C LEU A 12 25.33 7.29 -1.13
N PRO A 13 26.52 6.70 -1.31
CA PRO A 13 27.14 6.60 -2.63
C PRO A 13 26.20 5.90 -3.63
N LEU A 14 25.79 6.62 -4.67
CA LEU A 14 24.96 6.07 -5.74
C LEU A 14 25.87 5.43 -6.79
N GLU A 15 26.34 4.24 -6.48
CA GLU A 15 27.16 3.43 -7.40
C GLU A 15 26.35 3.04 -8.65
N PRO A 16 26.99 2.87 -9.83
CA PRO A 16 26.30 2.52 -11.06
C PRO A 16 25.41 1.27 -10.96
N GLU A 17 25.85 0.24 -10.22
CA GLU A 17 25.08 -1.00 -10.03
C GLU A 17 23.86 -0.80 -9.12
N LEU A 18 23.89 0.18 -8.22
CA LEU A 18 22.72 0.55 -7.42
C LEU A 18 21.75 1.38 -8.25
N ASP A 19 22.28 2.37 -8.98
CA ASP A 19 21.48 3.25 -9.84
C ASP A 19 20.73 2.48 -10.92
N SER A 20 21.41 1.51 -11.56
CA SER A 20 20.81 0.68 -12.62
C SER A 20 19.68 -0.22 -12.12
N ARG A 21 19.60 -0.48 -10.81
CA ARG A 21 18.57 -1.31 -10.17
C ARG A 21 17.53 -0.49 -9.42
N TRP A 22 17.74 0.81 -9.26
CA TRP A 22 16.81 1.70 -8.60
C TRP A 22 15.64 2.04 -9.52
N SER A 23 14.54 1.29 -9.34
CA SER A 23 13.31 1.49 -10.11
C SER A 23 12.54 2.73 -9.67
N ASP A 24 11.58 3.13 -10.49
CA ASP A 24 10.56 4.09 -10.09
C ASP A 24 9.73 3.56 -8.91
N ALA A 25 9.19 4.50 -8.14
CA ALA A 25 8.45 4.23 -6.92
C ALA A 25 7.17 3.41 -7.14
N GLY A 26 6.59 3.51 -8.35
CA GLY A 26 5.37 2.81 -8.73
C GLY A 26 4.14 3.28 -7.95
N ALA A 27 3.26 2.34 -7.66
CA ALA A 27 2.14 2.52 -6.73
C ALA A 27 2.62 2.78 -5.30
N TRP A 28 1.81 3.54 -4.55
CA TRP A 28 2.05 3.87 -3.16
C TRP A 28 0.95 3.28 -2.28
N GLN A 29 1.30 2.98 -1.02
CA GLN A 29 0.39 2.44 -0.02
C GLN A 29 0.60 3.11 1.34
N MET A 30 -0.35 2.89 2.25
CA MET A 30 -0.17 3.31 3.64
C MET A 30 1.01 2.55 4.29
N PRO A 31 1.84 3.21 5.11
CA PRO A 31 3.01 2.59 5.73
C PRO A 31 2.66 1.72 6.95
N VAL A 32 1.41 1.76 7.42
CA VAL A 32 0.87 1.00 8.55
C VAL A 32 -0.58 0.60 8.27
N GLY A 33 -1.06 -0.43 8.98
CA GLY A 33 -2.38 -1.03 8.76
C GLY A 33 -2.34 -2.24 7.81
N ALA A 34 -3.51 -2.82 7.57
CA ALA A 34 -3.64 -3.93 6.64
C ALA A 34 -3.34 -3.46 5.20
N ARG A 35 -2.67 -4.32 4.41
CA ARG A 35 -2.36 -4.03 2.98
C ARG A 35 -3.63 -3.71 2.17
N TYR A 36 -4.77 -4.31 2.55
CA TYR A 36 -5.95 -4.48 1.69
C TYR A 36 -7.20 -3.68 2.12
N GLU A 37 -7.13 -2.83 3.15
CA GLU A 37 -8.33 -2.18 3.73
C GLU A 37 -8.60 -0.76 3.22
N LEU A 38 -8.15 -0.42 2.01
CA LEU A 38 -8.65 0.78 1.33
C LEU A 38 -9.94 0.43 0.57
N GLY A 39 -11.07 0.37 1.31
CA GLY A 39 -12.42 0.32 0.73
C GLY A 39 -13.38 -0.78 1.21
N GLY A 40 -12.98 -1.67 2.13
CA GLY A 40 -13.80 -2.79 2.60
C GLY A 40 -14.73 -2.49 3.79
N ASN A 41 -16.05 -2.59 3.58
CA ASN A 41 -17.11 -2.88 4.57
C ASN A 41 -17.19 -2.08 5.89
N GLY A 42 -16.71 -0.83 5.94
CA GLY A 42 -16.97 0.06 7.08
C GLY A 42 -16.25 -0.31 8.38
N VAL A 43 -15.19 -1.12 8.29
CA VAL A 43 -14.20 -1.22 9.36
C VAL A 43 -13.39 0.08 9.32
N SER A 44 -13.38 0.83 10.43
CA SER A 44 -12.52 2.02 10.50
C SER A 44 -11.07 1.59 10.34
N PRO A 45 -10.25 2.27 9.52
CA PRO A 45 -8.84 1.94 9.43
C PRO A 45 -8.24 1.94 10.85
N PRO A 46 -7.46 0.90 11.22
CA PRO A 46 -6.98 0.76 12.59
C PRO A 46 -6.11 1.95 12.98
N PHE A 47 -5.39 2.54 12.02
CA PHE A 47 -4.58 3.72 12.20
C PHE A 47 -5.35 5.01 11.86
N LYS A 48 -5.21 6.01 12.72
CA LYS A 48 -5.74 7.36 12.53
C LYS A 48 -4.62 8.38 12.61
N GLU A 49 -4.78 9.48 11.86
CA GLU A 49 -3.95 10.66 12.03
C GLU A 49 -4.26 11.30 13.39
N ASN A 50 -3.28 11.29 14.28
CA ASN A 50 -3.38 11.95 15.58
C ASN A 50 -2.82 13.37 15.54
N ARG A 51 -1.96 13.67 14.55
CA ARG A 51 -1.31 14.97 14.39
C ARG A 51 -0.79 15.12 12.95
N GLY A 52 -1.21 16.17 12.23
CA GLY A 52 -0.68 16.52 10.90
C GLY A 52 0.41 17.59 10.93
N THR A 53 0.79 18.16 9.78
CA THR A 53 1.90 19.14 9.72
C THR A 53 1.50 20.55 10.19
N GLU A 54 0.20 20.89 10.12
CA GLU A 54 -0.33 22.17 10.60
C GLU A 54 -0.55 22.19 12.13
N GLY A 55 0.34 22.89 12.84
CA GLY A 55 0.20 23.18 14.28
C GLY A 55 -0.49 24.52 14.53
N GLY A 56 -1.71 24.51 15.08
CA GLY A 56 -2.36 25.71 15.58
C GLY A 56 -1.49 26.49 16.59
N ARG A 57 -1.47 27.83 16.44
CA ARG A 57 -1.02 28.93 17.35
C ARG A 57 0.26 28.81 18.19
N ARG A 58 1.01 27.70 18.23
CA ARG A 58 2.35 27.62 18.84
C ARG A 58 3.35 26.99 17.86
N ARG A 59 4.39 27.77 17.56
CA ARG A 59 5.53 27.51 16.65
C ARG A 59 6.36 26.27 17.00
N VAL A 60 5.79 25.07 16.90
CA VAL A 60 6.56 23.85 16.62
C VAL A 60 5.81 23.13 15.50
N THR A 61 6.17 23.47 14.27
CA THR A 61 5.67 22.82 13.06
C THR A 61 6.05 21.36 13.13
N HIS A 62 5.05 20.49 13.14
CA HIS A 62 5.25 19.05 13.06
C HIS A 62 5.68 18.73 11.63
N GLN A 63 6.78 18.01 11.44
CA GLN A 63 7.38 17.80 10.11
C GLN A 63 6.78 16.61 9.35
N GLY A 64 5.66 16.08 9.83
CA GLY A 64 5.00 14.92 9.25
C GLY A 64 3.59 14.71 9.80
N THR A 65 3.12 13.48 9.67
CA THR A 65 1.87 13.00 10.26
C THR A 65 2.16 11.87 11.25
N ASP A 66 1.46 11.88 12.39
CA ASP A 66 1.55 10.81 13.38
C ASP A 66 0.37 9.84 13.18
N LEU A 67 0.68 8.62 12.76
CA LEU A 67 -0.29 7.55 12.53
C LEU A 67 -0.28 6.58 13.72
N ALA A 68 -1.42 6.43 14.39
CA ALA A 68 -1.52 5.48 15.50
C ALA A 68 -2.84 4.71 15.52
N ASN A 69 -2.76 3.48 16.01
CA ASN A 69 -3.89 2.65 16.43
C ASN A 69 -3.92 2.42 17.95
N GLY A 70 -2.97 3.04 18.69
CA GLY A 70 -2.82 2.90 20.14
C GLY A 70 -1.96 1.71 20.58
N LEU A 71 -1.39 0.93 19.64
CA LEU A 71 -0.57 -0.24 19.92
C LEU A 71 0.84 -0.09 19.34
N ALA A 72 1.81 -0.79 19.95
CA ALA A 72 3.16 -0.97 19.41
C ALA A 72 3.29 -2.36 18.77
N GLY A 73 4.32 -2.55 17.94
CA GLY A 73 4.68 -3.85 17.38
C GLY A 73 4.14 -4.11 15.97
N ASP A 74 3.17 -3.33 15.52
CA ASP A 74 2.64 -3.42 14.16
C ASP A 74 3.74 -3.17 13.12
N THR A 75 3.69 -3.94 12.04
CA THR A 75 4.68 -3.84 10.96
C THR A 75 4.58 -2.47 10.27
N VAL A 76 5.71 -1.77 10.20
CA VAL A 76 5.88 -0.58 9.36
C VAL A 76 6.45 -1.03 8.02
N ARG A 77 5.83 -0.55 6.95
CA ARG A 77 6.14 -0.93 5.57
C ARG A 77 6.62 0.28 4.76
N ALA A 78 7.44 0.04 3.74
CA ALA A 78 7.78 1.04 2.74
C ALA A 78 6.50 1.52 2.04
N ALA A 79 6.23 2.83 2.07
CA ALA A 79 5.05 3.42 1.44
C ALA A 79 5.13 3.42 -0.09
N GLY A 80 6.33 3.37 -0.65
CA GLY A 80 6.59 3.31 -2.09
C GLY A 80 7.95 2.65 -2.35
N SER A 81 8.21 2.25 -3.60
CA SER A 81 9.50 1.64 -3.95
C SER A 81 10.64 2.65 -3.91
N GLY A 82 11.82 2.23 -3.49
CA GLY A 82 12.94 3.14 -3.33
C GLY A 82 14.21 2.47 -2.78
N VAL A 83 15.17 3.31 -2.41
CA VAL A 83 16.43 2.90 -1.80
C VAL A 83 16.54 3.45 -0.39
N VAL A 84 16.99 2.61 0.53
CA VAL A 84 17.25 3.01 1.92
C VAL A 84 18.51 3.88 1.95
N ILE A 85 18.38 5.14 2.38
CA ILE A 85 19.53 6.04 2.54
C ILE A 85 19.94 6.20 4.00
N VAL A 86 19.02 5.96 4.93
CA VAL A 86 19.27 5.93 6.38
C VAL A 86 18.50 4.77 7.00
N ALA A 87 19.16 4.01 7.85
CA ALA A 87 18.53 3.10 8.79
C ALA A 87 19.24 3.22 10.13
N PHE A 88 18.51 3.57 11.17
CA PHE A 88 19.04 3.73 12.52
C PHE A 88 18.16 2.97 13.50
N ASP A 89 18.75 2.00 14.20
CA ASP A 89 18.09 1.24 15.25
C ASP A 89 18.59 1.68 16.62
N GLY A 90 17.81 2.53 17.29
CA GLY A 90 18.20 3.03 18.61
C GLY A 90 17.43 4.26 19.05
N ASP A 91 17.98 4.93 20.04
CA ASP A 91 17.38 6.12 20.63
C ASP A 91 18.51 7.02 21.15
N ASN A 92 19.04 7.86 20.26
CA ASN A 92 20.21 8.71 20.53
C ASN A 92 19.83 10.20 20.67
N GLY A 93 18.56 10.51 20.95
CA GLY A 93 18.11 11.90 21.11
C GLY A 93 17.99 12.69 19.80
N ASN A 94 18.08 12.05 18.63
CA ASN A 94 17.89 12.66 17.30
C ASN A 94 16.47 13.19 17.00
N GLY A 95 15.53 13.06 17.94
CA GLY A 95 14.12 13.40 17.72
C GLY A 95 13.28 12.23 17.19
N TYR A 96 13.74 11.57 16.13
CA TYR A 96 13.03 10.45 15.49
C TYR A 96 13.08 9.13 16.27
N GLY A 97 14.08 8.92 17.12
CA GLY A 97 14.39 7.59 17.63
C GLY A 97 14.88 6.66 16.52
N GLY A 98 14.45 5.41 16.57
CA GLY A 98 14.68 4.43 15.51
C GLY A 98 13.95 4.87 14.26
N HIS A 99 14.65 4.92 13.12
CA HIS A 99 14.06 5.43 11.90
C HIS A 99 14.69 4.88 10.63
N VAL A 100 13.91 4.94 9.56
CA VAL A 100 14.33 4.65 8.19
C VAL A 100 14.04 5.86 7.33
N VAL A 101 14.93 6.18 6.39
CA VAL A 101 14.69 7.16 5.32
C VAL A 101 14.87 6.47 3.97
N LEU A 102 13.84 6.56 3.14
CA LEU A 102 13.84 6.02 1.79
C LEU A 102 13.90 7.16 0.78
N ALA A 103 14.70 6.99 -0.27
CA ALA A 103 14.69 7.83 -1.46
C ALA A 103 13.90 7.14 -2.58
N HIS A 104 12.94 7.85 -3.15
CA HIS A 104 12.01 7.35 -4.15
C HIS A 104 12.19 8.10 -5.45
N ARG A 105 12.42 7.37 -6.54
CA ARG A 105 12.39 7.95 -7.88
C ARG A 105 10.92 8.06 -8.30
N ILE A 106 10.43 9.27 -8.50
CA ILE A 106 9.10 9.50 -9.07
C ILE A 106 9.26 10.01 -10.51
N PRO A 107 8.26 9.83 -11.39
CA PRO A 107 8.34 10.33 -12.76
C PRO A 107 8.76 11.81 -12.83
N VAL A 108 9.45 12.19 -13.91
CA VAL A 108 10.06 13.51 -14.13
C VAL A 108 11.36 13.74 -13.32
N ASP A 109 12.22 12.70 -13.20
CA ASP A 109 13.56 12.74 -12.60
C ASP A 109 13.62 13.42 -11.21
N ARG A 110 12.55 13.28 -10.44
CA ARG A 110 12.44 13.85 -9.09
C ARG A 110 12.67 12.77 -8.05
N VAL A 111 13.31 13.17 -6.95
CA VAL A 111 13.46 12.32 -5.77
C VAL A 111 12.59 12.85 -4.65
N VAL A 112 11.75 11.96 -4.13
CA VAL A 112 10.98 12.17 -2.90
C VAL A 112 11.63 11.36 -1.80
N TYR A 113 11.71 11.91 -0.60
CA TYR A 113 12.13 11.17 0.57
C TYR A 113 10.93 10.86 1.46
N THR A 114 10.89 9.65 2.01
CA THR A 114 9.99 9.34 3.13
C THR A 114 10.77 9.00 4.37
N VAL A 115 10.26 9.46 5.52
CA VAL A 115 10.86 9.23 6.84
C VAL A 115 9.88 8.44 7.68
N TYR A 116 10.37 7.38 8.32
CA TYR A 116 9.61 6.49 9.21
C TYR A 116 10.24 6.55 10.59
N GLY A 117 9.71 7.37 11.48
CA GLY A 117 10.23 7.60 12.82
C GLY A 117 9.54 6.77 13.90
N HIS A 118 10.13 6.81 15.09
CA HIS A 118 9.66 6.19 16.33
C HIS A 118 9.59 4.66 16.27
N LEU A 119 10.38 4.02 15.40
CA LEU A 119 10.43 2.57 15.28
C LEU A 119 10.90 1.90 16.59
N GLY A 120 10.42 0.69 16.85
CA GLY A 120 10.81 -0.09 18.03
C GLY A 120 12.30 -0.46 18.02
N ARG A 121 12.92 -0.53 19.21
CA ARG A 121 14.31 -0.98 19.36
C ARG A 121 14.47 -2.43 18.88
N GLY A 122 15.49 -2.70 18.09
CA GLY A 122 15.77 -4.02 17.54
C GLY A 122 14.82 -4.45 16.42
N THR A 123 14.01 -3.53 15.88
CA THR A 123 12.98 -3.86 14.89
C THR A 123 13.30 -3.39 13.49
N VAL A 124 14.32 -2.54 13.30
CA VAL A 124 14.70 -2.03 11.97
C VAL A 124 15.20 -3.19 11.13
N ALA A 125 14.55 -3.44 9.99
CA ALA A 125 14.73 -4.65 9.19
C ALA A 125 15.57 -4.44 7.92
N VAL A 126 16.06 -3.22 7.69
CA VAL A 126 16.78 -2.80 6.48
C VAL A 126 18.04 -2.03 6.82
N LYS A 127 18.94 -1.87 5.84
CA LYS A 127 20.18 -1.10 5.94
C LYS A 127 20.37 -0.17 4.74
N PRO A 128 21.20 0.89 4.85
CA PRO A 128 21.49 1.77 3.72
C PRO A 128 22.00 1.00 2.49
N GLY A 129 21.50 1.36 1.31
CA GLY A 129 21.77 0.69 0.04
C GLY A 129 20.81 -0.45 -0.31
N ASP A 130 19.96 -0.89 0.62
CA ASP A 130 18.89 -1.85 0.29
C ASP A 130 17.86 -1.21 -0.65
N LEU A 131 17.48 -1.95 -1.70
CA LEU A 131 16.35 -1.63 -2.55
C LEU A 131 15.09 -2.28 -1.96
N VAL A 132 14.05 -1.49 -1.77
CA VAL A 132 12.74 -1.92 -1.28
C VAL A 132 11.66 -1.56 -2.29
N ILE A 133 10.59 -2.34 -2.34
CA ILE A 133 9.36 -1.94 -3.04
C ILE A 133 8.27 -1.60 -2.04
N ALA A 134 7.19 -0.97 -2.52
CA ALA A 134 6.00 -0.71 -1.73
C ALA A 134 5.54 -1.98 -0.98
N GLY A 135 5.29 -1.87 0.32
CA GLY A 135 4.83 -2.98 1.15
C GLY A 135 5.91 -3.82 1.84
N ASP A 136 7.19 -3.64 1.49
CA ASP A 136 8.31 -4.31 2.17
C ASP A 136 8.37 -3.91 3.66
N PRO A 137 8.53 -4.87 4.58
CA PRO A 137 8.68 -4.56 6.00
C PRO A 137 10.02 -3.86 6.25
N ILE A 138 9.99 -2.71 6.92
CA ILE A 138 11.18 -1.90 7.23
C ILE A 138 11.41 -1.73 8.73
N GLY A 139 10.39 -1.97 9.55
CA GLY A 139 10.45 -1.83 10.99
C GLY A 139 9.15 -2.26 11.68
N ARG A 140 9.05 -1.97 12.98
CA ARG A 140 7.78 -2.07 13.72
C ARG A 140 7.50 -0.77 14.47
N VAL A 141 6.21 -0.44 14.60
CA VAL A 141 5.73 0.71 15.37
C VAL A 141 6.27 0.61 16.79
N GLY A 142 6.87 1.69 17.27
CA GLY A 142 7.46 1.76 18.59
C GLY A 142 7.13 3.06 19.29
N GLN A 143 8.01 3.44 20.21
CA GLN A 143 7.93 4.66 21.01
C GLN A 143 9.35 5.15 21.36
N THR A 144 10.27 5.11 20.40
CA THR A 144 11.63 5.61 20.60
C THR A 144 11.73 7.09 20.22
N GLY A 145 12.73 7.81 20.73
CA GLY A 145 12.89 9.23 20.44
C GLY A 145 11.82 10.10 21.12
N ARG A 146 11.35 11.14 20.44
CA ARG A 146 10.39 12.11 21.00
C ARG A 146 8.93 11.67 20.81
N ALA A 147 8.60 10.46 21.28
CA ALA A 147 7.26 9.89 21.22
C ALA A 147 6.62 9.73 22.61
N SER A 148 5.42 10.30 22.80
CA SER A 148 4.69 10.20 24.09
C SER A 148 3.84 8.94 24.23
N THR A 149 3.41 8.36 23.12
CA THR A 149 2.66 7.10 23.01
C THR A 149 3.15 6.31 21.80
N PRO A 150 2.85 5.01 21.66
CA PRO A 150 3.15 4.28 20.44
C PRO A 150 2.46 4.87 19.21
N HIS A 151 3.24 5.18 18.17
CA HIS A 151 2.78 5.65 16.85
C HIS A 151 3.91 5.59 15.83
N LEU A 152 3.55 5.64 14.55
CA LEU A 152 4.50 5.93 13.47
C LEU A 152 4.50 7.44 13.21
N HIS A 153 5.68 8.06 13.26
CA HIS A 153 5.87 9.38 12.68
C HIS A 153 6.26 9.23 11.21
N PHE A 154 5.47 9.79 10.30
CA PHE A 154 5.67 9.64 8.86
C PHE A 154 5.83 11.00 8.18
N GLU A 155 6.92 11.19 7.44
CA GLU A 155 7.15 12.40 6.66
C GLU A 155 7.26 12.09 5.18
N VAL A 156 6.88 13.06 4.35
CA VAL A 156 7.21 13.10 2.93
C VAL A 156 7.94 14.42 2.66
N ARG A 157 9.08 14.34 1.98
CA ARG A 157 9.91 15.50 1.64
C ARG A 157 10.26 15.54 0.16
N GLU A 158 10.16 16.72 -0.43
CA GLU A 158 10.49 16.98 -1.83
C GLU A 158 11.72 17.89 -1.92
N GLY A 159 12.71 17.50 -2.70
CA GLY A 159 13.91 18.31 -2.97
C GLY A 159 14.19 18.38 -4.46
N ASP A 160 14.66 19.53 -4.91
CA ASP A 160 15.04 19.73 -6.33
C ASP A 160 16.38 19.05 -6.66
N ASP A 161 17.26 18.87 -5.66
CA ASP A 161 18.55 18.20 -5.80
C ASP A 161 18.54 16.86 -5.05
N PRO A 162 18.57 15.71 -5.74
CA PRO A 162 18.62 14.40 -5.11
C PRO A 162 19.94 14.13 -4.37
N PHE A 163 20.98 14.91 -4.60
CA PHE A 163 22.29 14.73 -3.96
C PHE A 163 22.51 15.67 -2.77
N ALA A 164 21.62 16.64 -2.58
CA ALA A 164 21.59 17.45 -1.38
C ALA A 164 21.15 16.61 -0.16
N ARG A 165 21.52 17.09 1.03
CA ARG A 165 21.08 16.50 2.30
C ARG A 165 19.55 16.43 2.35
N TRP A 166 19.01 15.22 2.54
CA TRP A 166 17.56 14.99 2.58
C TRP A 166 16.88 15.81 3.70
N GLU A 167 17.58 16.14 4.78
CA GLU A 167 17.04 16.98 5.86
C GLU A 167 16.68 18.40 5.39
N ASN A 168 17.30 18.86 4.30
CA ASN A 168 17.04 20.16 3.69
C ASN A 168 15.88 20.12 2.68
N ALA A 169 15.38 18.94 2.32
CA ALA A 169 14.23 18.80 1.44
C ALA A 169 12.97 19.37 2.11
N HIS A 170 12.10 19.97 1.31
CA HIS A 170 10.88 20.63 1.75
C HIS A 170 9.85 19.60 2.22
N VAL A 171 9.42 19.70 3.47
CA VAL A 171 8.36 18.87 4.03
C VAL A 171 7.03 19.21 3.37
N ILE A 172 6.31 18.20 2.89
CA ILE A 172 4.94 18.33 2.38
C ILE A 172 3.97 17.50 3.21
N GLU A 173 2.67 17.79 3.06
CA GLU A 173 1.61 17.03 3.73
C GLU A 173 1.60 15.55 3.27
N PRO A 174 1.90 14.58 4.17
CA PRO A 174 2.10 13.19 3.75
C PRO A 174 0.84 12.50 3.23
N LEU A 175 -0.31 12.69 3.90
CA LEU A 175 -1.54 11.98 3.54
C LEU A 175 -2.12 12.42 2.18
N PRO A 176 -2.24 13.73 1.88
CA PRO A 176 -2.60 14.17 0.52
C PRO A 176 -1.65 13.63 -0.56
N PHE A 177 -0.34 13.59 -0.28
CA PHE A 177 0.64 13.04 -1.22
C PHE A 177 0.39 11.56 -1.53
N LEU A 178 0.13 10.74 -0.49
CA LEU A 178 -0.17 9.32 -0.62
C LEU A 178 -1.52 9.09 -1.33
N TYR A 179 -2.58 9.78 -0.90
CA TYR A 179 -3.91 9.61 -1.49
C TYR A 179 -3.97 9.96 -2.98
N ALA A 180 -3.21 10.96 -3.42
CA ALA A 180 -3.10 11.32 -4.84
C ALA A 180 -2.41 10.23 -5.71
N ARG A 181 -1.78 9.23 -5.08
CA ARG A 181 -1.01 8.17 -5.73
C ARG A 181 -1.59 6.77 -5.50
N LEU A 182 -2.77 6.68 -4.89
CA LEU A 182 -3.51 5.42 -4.79
C LEU A 182 -4.07 5.00 -6.17
N PRO A 183 -4.29 3.69 -6.40
CA PRO A 183 -4.88 3.18 -7.64
C PRO A 183 -6.28 3.78 -7.88
N GLY A 184 -6.57 4.19 -9.12
CA GLY A 184 -7.89 4.72 -9.52
C GLY A 184 -7.96 6.22 -9.85
N GLN A 185 -6.83 6.92 -9.89
CA GLN A 185 -6.75 8.35 -10.28
C GLN A 185 -6.01 8.59 -11.62
N ARG A 186 -5.80 7.56 -12.45
CA ARG A 186 -5.06 7.63 -13.73
C ARG A 186 -5.97 7.22 -14.90
N GLU A 187 -5.71 7.73 -16.10
CA GLU A 187 -6.45 7.38 -17.33
C GLU A 187 -6.47 5.87 -17.55
N GLU A 188 -7.62 5.31 -17.97
CA GLU A 188 -7.87 3.86 -18.00
C GLU A 188 -6.82 3.09 -18.82
N PRO A 189 -5.92 2.35 -18.16
CA PRO A 189 -4.94 1.52 -18.86
C PRO A 189 -5.61 0.29 -19.47
N GLY A 190 -5.06 -0.24 -20.55
CA GLY A 190 -5.44 -1.58 -21.03
C GLY A 190 -5.24 -2.66 -19.95
N PRO A 191 -5.84 -3.86 -20.11
CA PRO A 191 -5.90 -4.87 -19.06
C PRO A 191 -4.54 -5.23 -18.48
N ASP A 192 -3.51 -5.41 -19.31
CA ASP A 192 -2.13 -5.70 -18.86
C ASP A 192 -1.60 -4.69 -17.85
N ARG A 193 -1.78 -3.40 -18.12
CA ARG A 193 -1.30 -2.35 -17.25
C ARG A 193 -2.16 -2.24 -16.00
N ALA A 194 -3.47 -2.50 -16.09
CA ALA A 194 -4.33 -2.56 -14.91
C ALA A 194 -3.90 -3.66 -13.93
N TYR A 195 -3.59 -4.87 -14.41
CA TYR A 195 -3.09 -5.95 -13.55
C TYR A 195 -1.68 -5.69 -13.02
N ALA A 196 -0.80 -5.08 -13.82
CA ALA A 196 0.52 -4.67 -13.33
C ALA A 196 0.39 -3.60 -12.22
N GLU A 197 -0.44 -2.58 -12.40
CA GLU A 197 -0.66 -1.54 -11.38
C GLU A 197 -1.31 -2.09 -10.12
N TRP A 198 -2.24 -3.04 -10.25
CA TRP A 198 -2.74 -3.80 -9.12
C TRP A 198 -1.60 -4.55 -8.41
N ALA A 199 -0.76 -5.28 -9.13
CA ALA A 199 0.36 -6.02 -8.54
C ALA A 199 1.43 -5.10 -7.90
N GLU A 200 1.68 -3.92 -8.48
CA GLU A 200 2.51 -2.85 -7.89
C GLU A 200 1.92 -2.41 -6.55
N TYR A 201 0.61 -2.15 -6.52
CA TYR A 201 -0.10 -1.71 -5.32
C TYR A 201 -0.13 -2.77 -4.22
N GLU A 202 -0.31 -4.04 -4.59
CA GLU A 202 -0.26 -5.16 -3.66
C GLU A 202 1.18 -5.50 -3.19
N GLY A 203 2.18 -4.76 -3.67
CA GLY A 203 3.58 -4.96 -3.30
C GLY A 203 4.15 -6.29 -3.80
N LEU A 204 3.60 -6.82 -4.90
CA LEU A 204 4.06 -8.04 -5.56
C LEU A 204 5.22 -7.76 -6.53
N ILE A 205 5.23 -6.58 -7.15
CA ILE A 205 6.23 -6.16 -8.13
C ILE A 205 6.70 -4.72 -7.93
N ALA A 206 7.90 -4.43 -8.44
CA ALA A 206 8.40 -3.06 -8.50
C ALA A 206 7.59 -2.19 -9.47
N GLY A 207 7.71 -0.87 -9.31
CA GLY A 207 6.99 0.11 -10.12
C GLY A 207 7.39 0.12 -11.60
N HIS A 208 6.40 0.31 -12.47
CA HIS A 208 6.55 0.57 -13.91
C HIS A 208 7.32 -0.50 -14.70
N LEU A 209 7.24 -1.76 -14.27
CA LEU A 209 7.73 -2.87 -15.07
C LEU A 209 6.86 -3.06 -16.33
N ASP A 210 7.50 -3.44 -17.44
CA ASP A 210 6.82 -3.74 -18.70
C ASP A 210 5.97 -5.02 -18.56
N PRO A 211 4.63 -4.92 -18.63
CA PRO A 211 3.75 -6.09 -18.48
C PRO A 211 3.96 -7.14 -19.58
N THR A 212 4.51 -6.76 -20.74
CA THR A 212 4.71 -7.67 -21.88
C THR A 212 6.04 -8.41 -21.81
N ALA A 213 6.92 -8.05 -20.87
CA ALA A 213 8.23 -8.65 -20.76
C ALA A 213 8.15 -10.09 -20.21
N PRO A 214 8.90 -11.04 -20.80
CA PRO A 214 9.06 -12.37 -20.23
C PRO A 214 9.87 -12.31 -18.93
N LEU A 215 9.52 -13.17 -17.98
CA LEU A 215 10.14 -13.21 -16.66
C LEU A 215 11.34 -14.14 -16.60
N THR A 216 12.30 -13.81 -15.73
CA THR A 216 13.27 -14.79 -15.23
C THR A 216 12.68 -15.57 -14.04
N ARG A 217 13.29 -16.70 -13.71
CA ARG A 217 12.98 -17.43 -12.46
C ARG A 217 13.19 -16.56 -11.23
N ALA A 218 14.22 -15.71 -11.20
CA ALA A 218 14.44 -14.79 -10.08
C ALA A 218 13.29 -13.80 -9.91
N ASP A 219 12.72 -13.29 -11.00
CA ASP A 219 11.57 -12.38 -10.93
C ASP A 219 10.34 -13.10 -10.37
N TRP A 220 10.09 -14.32 -10.87
CA TRP A 220 8.99 -15.16 -10.39
C TRP A 220 9.11 -15.51 -8.91
N TRP A 221 10.30 -15.93 -8.45
CA TRP A 221 10.54 -16.23 -7.04
C TRP A 221 10.34 -15.03 -6.13
N ARG A 222 10.71 -13.82 -6.56
CA ARG A 222 10.42 -12.59 -5.80
C ARG A 222 8.92 -12.35 -5.69
N ILE A 223 8.18 -12.54 -6.77
CA ILE A 223 6.71 -12.42 -6.78
C ILE A 223 6.10 -13.46 -5.81
N LEU A 224 6.52 -14.72 -5.88
CA LEU A 224 6.06 -15.78 -4.97
C LEU A 224 6.35 -15.45 -3.50
N SER A 225 7.57 -14.97 -3.20
CA SER A 225 7.98 -14.57 -1.86
C SER A 225 7.10 -13.48 -1.28
N ARG A 226 6.59 -12.58 -2.12
CA ARG A 226 5.72 -11.46 -1.75
C ARG A 226 4.25 -11.85 -1.64
N ALA A 227 3.85 -12.84 -2.43
CA ALA A 227 2.52 -13.41 -2.43
C ALA A 227 2.20 -14.18 -1.13
N VAL A 228 3.22 -14.74 -0.46
CA VAL A 228 3.03 -15.48 0.79
C VAL A 228 3.18 -14.56 2.00
N GLU A 229 2.22 -14.62 2.92
CA GLU A 229 2.31 -13.92 4.21
C GLU A 229 3.49 -14.48 5.03
N ASP A 230 4.27 -13.59 5.63
CA ASP A 230 5.53 -13.93 6.33
C ASP A 230 6.52 -14.75 5.48
N GLY A 231 6.45 -14.62 4.14
CA GLY A 231 7.41 -15.23 3.22
C GLY A 231 8.84 -14.70 3.41
N PRO A 232 9.82 -15.36 2.78
CA PRO A 232 11.23 -14.97 2.91
C PRO A 232 11.49 -13.56 2.38
N THR A 233 12.62 -12.97 2.78
CA THR A 233 12.94 -11.60 2.36
C THR A 233 13.22 -11.57 0.85
N PRO A 234 12.43 -10.84 0.04
CA PRO A 234 12.55 -10.84 -1.42
C PRO A 234 13.82 -10.16 -1.94
N THR A 235 14.56 -9.47 -1.06
CA THR A 235 15.84 -8.83 -1.37
C THR A 235 17.02 -9.80 -1.39
N LEU A 236 16.81 -11.07 -1.00
CA LEU A 236 17.84 -12.10 -1.09
C LEU A 236 18.31 -12.32 -2.55
N PRO A 237 19.60 -12.67 -2.76
CA PRO A 237 20.08 -13.14 -4.05
C PRO A 237 19.25 -14.33 -4.55
N GLY A 238 19.06 -14.45 -5.87
CA GLY A 238 18.10 -15.41 -6.45
C GLY A 238 18.26 -16.86 -5.98
N ALA A 239 19.49 -17.37 -5.85
CA ALA A 239 19.73 -18.72 -5.33
C ALA A 239 19.32 -18.87 -3.85
N HIS A 240 19.67 -17.90 -3.00
CA HIS A 240 19.29 -17.92 -1.58
C HIS A 240 17.79 -17.72 -1.40
N LEU A 241 17.16 -16.89 -2.24
CA LEU A 241 15.71 -16.70 -2.23
C LEU A 241 14.99 -18.01 -2.59
N ARG A 242 15.43 -18.70 -3.63
CA ARG A 242 14.92 -20.02 -4.02
C ARG A 242 15.02 -21.02 -2.88
N ASP A 243 16.19 -21.16 -2.26
CA ASP A 243 16.40 -22.11 -1.18
C ASP A 243 15.49 -21.80 0.02
N SER A 244 15.33 -20.52 0.35
CA SER A 244 14.41 -20.10 1.40
C SER A 244 12.94 -20.36 1.04
N LEU A 245 12.53 -20.18 -0.22
CA LEU A 245 11.17 -20.54 -0.67
C LEU A 245 10.90 -22.05 -0.60
N ILE A 246 11.91 -22.89 -0.81
CA ILE A 246 11.82 -24.34 -0.62
C ILE A 246 11.60 -24.65 0.87
N GLU A 247 12.39 -24.04 1.76
CA GLU A 247 12.26 -24.18 3.22
C GLU A 247 10.87 -23.75 3.74
N HIS A 248 10.29 -22.70 3.15
CA HIS A 248 8.93 -22.24 3.47
C HIS A 248 7.83 -23.06 2.77
N GLY A 249 8.20 -24.11 2.03
CA GLY A 249 7.26 -24.99 1.33
C GLY A 249 6.55 -24.35 0.14
N VAL A 250 6.99 -23.17 -0.33
CA VAL A 250 6.43 -22.44 -1.47
C VAL A 250 6.92 -23.03 -2.78
N LEU A 251 8.22 -23.35 -2.87
CA LEU A 251 8.80 -24.10 -3.98
C LEU A 251 9.01 -25.56 -3.57
N PRO A 252 9.05 -26.51 -4.53
CA PRO A 252 9.31 -27.90 -4.23
C PRO A 252 10.83 -28.18 -4.21
N GLU A 253 11.26 -29.26 -3.57
CA GLU A 253 12.70 -29.59 -3.40
C GLU A 253 13.42 -29.80 -4.74
N GLU A 254 12.71 -30.20 -5.81
CA GLU A 254 13.29 -30.40 -7.13
C GLU A 254 13.76 -29.10 -7.80
N GLU A 255 13.36 -27.93 -7.27
CA GLU A 255 13.92 -26.64 -7.69
C GLU A 255 15.35 -26.42 -7.15
N ALA A 256 15.84 -27.23 -6.21
CA ALA A 256 17.20 -27.09 -5.70
C ALA A 256 18.23 -27.09 -6.84
N GLY A 257 19.07 -26.06 -6.87
CA GLY A 257 20.08 -25.88 -7.93
C GLY A 257 19.59 -25.18 -9.20
N ALA A 258 18.29 -24.89 -9.35
CA ALA A 258 17.76 -24.12 -10.49
C ALA A 258 18.46 -22.76 -10.67
N SER A 259 18.86 -22.44 -11.90
CA SER A 259 19.46 -21.15 -12.21
C SER A 259 18.45 -20.02 -12.07
N SER A 260 18.85 -18.92 -11.43
CA SER A 260 17.99 -17.75 -11.23
C SER A 260 17.85 -16.90 -12.49
N GLN A 261 18.73 -17.07 -13.48
CA GLN A 261 18.78 -16.26 -14.71
C GLN A 261 17.97 -16.88 -15.85
N ASP A 262 17.53 -18.12 -15.70
CA ASP A 262 16.78 -18.83 -16.73
C ASP A 262 15.37 -18.22 -16.87
N ARG A 263 14.80 -18.37 -18.07
CA ARG A 263 13.42 -17.95 -18.34
C ARG A 263 12.43 -18.80 -17.56
N LEU A 264 11.38 -18.17 -17.06
CA LEU A 264 10.25 -18.88 -16.45
C LEU A 264 9.51 -19.67 -17.52
N GLY A 265 9.27 -20.96 -17.29
CA GLY A 265 8.40 -21.77 -18.14
C GLY A 265 6.96 -21.86 -17.63
N TRP A 266 6.01 -22.16 -18.52
CA TRP A 266 4.63 -22.42 -18.14
C TRP A 266 4.44 -23.66 -17.24
N GLU A 267 5.32 -24.66 -17.35
CA GLU A 267 5.27 -25.83 -16.46
C GLU A 267 5.52 -25.45 -15.01
N GLU A 268 6.52 -24.60 -14.77
CA GLU A 268 6.89 -24.08 -13.45
C GLU A 268 5.79 -23.16 -12.93
N CYS A 269 5.35 -22.20 -13.74
CA CYS A 269 4.26 -21.29 -13.37
C CYS A 269 2.99 -22.08 -12.98
N ALA A 270 2.60 -23.08 -13.77
CA ALA A 270 1.45 -23.93 -13.50
C ALA A 270 1.57 -24.73 -12.20
N ARG A 271 2.77 -25.25 -11.93
CA ARG A 271 3.07 -25.99 -10.69
C ARG A 271 2.98 -25.07 -9.48
N ASP A 272 3.60 -23.90 -9.56
CA ASP A 272 3.73 -22.99 -8.42
C ASP A 272 2.39 -22.31 -8.10
N VAL A 273 1.62 -21.88 -9.10
CA VAL A 273 0.25 -21.36 -8.91
C VAL A 273 -0.66 -22.42 -8.28
N LYS A 274 -0.59 -23.67 -8.74
CA LYS A 274 -1.33 -24.78 -8.12
C LYS A 274 -0.91 -24.96 -6.65
N ARG A 275 0.37 -24.79 -6.35
CA ARG A 275 0.89 -24.92 -4.98
C ARG A 275 0.41 -23.79 -4.08
N LEU A 276 0.47 -22.53 -4.54
CA LEU A 276 -0.10 -21.37 -3.84
C LEU A 276 -1.58 -21.60 -3.48
N HIS A 277 -2.35 -22.14 -4.42
CA HIS A 277 -3.74 -22.52 -4.18
C HIS A 277 -3.88 -23.59 -3.09
N VAL A 278 -3.06 -24.65 -3.13
CA VAL A 278 -3.08 -25.75 -2.15
C VAL A 278 -2.67 -25.28 -0.75
N ILE A 279 -1.68 -24.40 -0.63
CA ILE A 279 -1.26 -23.83 0.67
C ILE A 279 -2.19 -22.72 1.16
N GLY A 280 -3.23 -22.37 0.38
CA GLY A 280 -4.28 -21.44 0.81
C GLY A 280 -3.90 -19.97 0.75
N VAL A 281 -2.91 -19.60 -0.06
CA VAL A 281 -2.55 -18.19 -0.29
C VAL A 281 -3.76 -17.43 -0.85
N ARG A 282 -4.06 -16.27 -0.26
CA ARG A 282 -5.17 -15.40 -0.66
C ARG A 282 -4.61 -14.08 -1.19
N MET A 283 -4.91 -13.80 -2.45
CA MET A 283 -4.61 -12.50 -3.07
C MET A 283 -5.78 -11.53 -2.85
N ALA A 284 -5.50 -10.22 -2.97
CA ALA A 284 -6.56 -9.23 -3.12
C ALA A 284 -7.33 -9.48 -4.43
N HIS A 285 -8.59 -9.06 -4.47
CA HIS A 285 -9.33 -9.07 -5.72
C HIS A 285 -8.61 -8.20 -6.76
N GLY A 286 -8.50 -8.73 -7.97
CA GLY A 286 -7.89 -8.03 -9.09
C GLY A 286 -8.63 -6.76 -9.49
N PRO A 287 -8.05 -5.98 -10.41
CA PRO A 287 -8.56 -4.67 -10.82
C PRO A 287 -9.88 -4.72 -11.60
N LEU A 288 -10.25 -5.89 -12.14
CA LEU A 288 -11.46 -6.07 -12.94
C LEU A 288 -12.56 -6.79 -12.14
N PRO A 289 -13.84 -6.42 -12.32
CA PRO A 289 -14.96 -7.20 -11.79
C PRO A 289 -14.92 -8.66 -12.25
N GLU A 290 -15.42 -9.59 -11.45
CA GLU A 290 -15.32 -11.04 -11.69
C GLU A 290 -15.72 -11.48 -13.12
N PRO A 291 -16.83 -11.01 -13.74
CA PRO A 291 -17.15 -11.40 -15.11
C PRO A 291 -16.12 -10.94 -16.14
N ALA A 292 -15.53 -9.75 -15.95
CA ALA A 292 -14.51 -9.20 -16.82
C ALA A 292 -13.15 -9.91 -16.60
N HIS A 293 -12.81 -10.23 -15.35
CA HIS A 293 -11.64 -11.05 -15.03
C HIS A 293 -11.74 -12.44 -15.67
N GLN A 294 -12.88 -13.12 -15.53
CA GLN A 294 -13.09 -14.43 -16.17
C GLN A 294 -13.01 -14.37 -17.69
N ALA A 295 -13.50 -13.29 -18.32
CA ALA A 295 -13.38 -13.10 -19.77
C ALA A 295 -11.92 -12.89 -20.19
N GLU A 296 -11.14 -12.14 -19.40
CA GLU A 296 -9.71 -11.96 -19.61
C GLU A 296 -8.95 -13.29 -19.49
N CYS A 297 -9.25 -14.06 -18.45
CA CYS A 297 -8.72 -15.41 -18.25
C CYS A 297 -9.06 -16.34 -19.41
N GLU A 298 -10.32 -16.35 -19.88
CA GLU A 298 -10.73 -17.17 -21.02
C GLU A 298 -9.97 -16.77 -22.30
N SER A 299 -9.85 -15.46 -22.56
CA SER A 299 -9.17 -14.92 -23.74
C SER A 299 -7.69 -15.26 -23.77
N ARG A 300 -6.99 -15.11 -22.64
CA ARG A 300 -5.54 -15.38 -22.55
C ARG A 300 -5.23 -16.85 -22.42
N PHE A 301 -6.08 -17.57 -21.68
CA PHE A 301 -5.72 -18.86 -21.12
C PHE A 301 -6.61 -20.03 -21.52
N GLU A 302 -7.64 -19.78 -22.33
CA GLU A 302 -8.62 -20.79 -22.76
C GLU A 302 -9.37 -21.42 -21.56
N HIS A 303 -9.46 -20.68 -20.44
CA HIS A 303 -10.19 -21.09 -19.25
C HIS A 303 -10.55 -19.91 -18.34
N ARG A 304 -11.79 -19.88 -17.82
CA ARG A 304 -12.29 -18.81 -16.93
C ARG A 304 -11.61 -18.71 -15.56
N SER A 305 -11.02 -19.80 -15.09
CA SER A 305 -10.26 -19.86 -13.83
C SER A 305 -9.02 -20.74 -14.01
N PRO A 306 -7.95 -20.20 -14.62
CA PRO A 306 -6.73 -20.93 -14.94
C PRO A 306 -5.98 -21.44 -13.70
N SER A 307 -6.06 -20.75 -12.56
CA SER A 307 -5.42 -21.15 -11.30
C SER A 307 -6.04 -22.43 -10.73
N ALA A 308 -7.34 -22.65 -10.94
CA ALA A 308 -8.04 -23.89 -10.58
C ALA A 308 -7.80 -25.02 -11.60
N HIS A 309 -7.39 -24.69 -12.84
CA HIS A 309 -7.23 -25.63 -13.96
C HIS A 309 -5.86 -25.49 -14.64
N THR A 310 -4.78 -25.55 -13.86
CA THR A 310 -3.41 -25.24 -14.34
C THR A 310 -2.89 -26.13 -15.47
N GLY A 311 -3.58 -27.23 -15.82
CA GLY A 311 -3.28 -28.04 -17.00
C GLY A 311 -3.37 -27.28 -18.33
N VAL A 312 -4.19 -26.22 -18.41
CA VAL A 312 -4.29 -25.38 -19.62
C VAL A 312 -3.03 -24.55 -19.86
N LEU A 313 -2.29 -24.23 -18.80
CA LEU A 313 -1.06 -23.43 -18.86
C LEU A 313 0.09 -24.22 -19.50
N ARG A 314 0.21 -25.51 -19.16
CA ARG A 314 1.34 -26.38 -19.56
C ARG A 314 1.46 -26.63 -21.06
N ARG A 315 0.40 -26.38 -21.83
CA ARG A 315 0.36 -26.66 -23.28
C ARG A 315 0.92 -25.52 -24.13
N ARG A 316 1.38 -24.44 -23.50
CA ARG A 316 1.83 -23.24 -24.19
C ARG A 316 3.32 -23.29 -24.51
N SER A 317 3.68 -22.69 -25.64
CA SER A 317 5.04 -22.70 -26.19
C SER A 317 5.78 -21.36 -26.10
N ASN A 318 5.09 -20.28 -25.75
CA ASN A 318 5.69 -18.97 -25.47
C ASN A 318 6.12 -18.87 -24.00
N ASP A 319 6.98 -17.92 -23.67
CA ASP A 319 7.32 -17.63 -22.27
C ASP A 319 6.15 -16.85 -21.61
N PRO A 320 5.84 -17.10 -20.32
CA PRO A 320 4.90 -16.29 -19.56
C PRO A 320 5.44 -14.86 -19.40
N THR A 321 4.56 -13.88 -19.63
CA THR A 321 4.85 -12.47 -19.40
C THR A 321 4.53 -12.05 -17.97
N LEU A 322 4.99 -10.87 -17.57
CA LEU A 322 4.59 -10.24 -16.32
C LEU A 322 3.06 -10.08 -16.21
N GLY A 323 2.42 -9.60 -17.27
CA GLY A 323 0.97 -9.43 -17.32
C GLY A 323 0.24 -10.76 -17.11
N ASP A 324 0.73 -11.83 -17.74
CA ASP A 324 0.15 -13.16 -17.57
C ASP A 324 0.17 -13.63 -16.11
N VAL A 325 1.32 -13.50 -15.43
CA VAL A 325 1.40 -13.94 -14.02
C VAL A 325 0.56 -13.06 -13.11
N CYS A 326 0.44 -11.76 -13.38
CA CYS A 326 -0.44 -10.88 -12.60
C CYS A 326 -1.91 -11.28 -12.72
N VAL A 327 -2.38 -11.66 -13.93
CA VAL A 327 -3.74 -12.19 -14.11
C VAL A 327 -3.92 -13.49 -13.35
N LEU A 328 -2.94 -14.42 -13.40
CA LEU A 328 -3.00 -15.68 -12.67
C LEU A 328 -3.05 -15.50 -11.15
N LEU A 329 -2.30 -14.54 -10.61
CA LEU A 329 -2.34 -14.22 -9.18
C LEU A 329 -3.67 -13.59 -8.80
N ALA A 330 -4.24 -12.71 -9.63
CA ALA A 330 -5.58 -12.17 -9.38
C ALA A 330 -6.65 -13.27 -9.34
N ASP A 331 -6.52 -14.33 -10.16
CA ASP A 331 -7.43 -15.49 -10.14
C ASP A 331 -7.32 -16.30 -8.82
N LEU A 332 -6.15 -16.30 -8.15
CA LEU A 332 -5.97 -16.93 -6.83
C LEU A 332 -6.73 -16.23 -5.70
N ALA A 333 -7.20 -14.99 -5.89
CA ALA A 333 -8.03 -14.30 -4.89
C ALA A 333 -9.31 -15.07 -4.57
N GLY A 334 -9.78 -15.92 -5.50
CA GLY A 334 -11.09 -16.58 -5.43
C GLY A 334 -12.26 -15.59 -5.55
N PRO A 335 -13.50 -16.09 -5.55
CA PRO A 335 -14.66 -15.21 -5.47
C PRO A 335 -14.68 -14.48 -4.12
N ALA A 336 -15.02 -13.18 -4.12
CA ALA A 336 -15.25 -12.45 -2.89
C ALA A 336 -16.29 -13.18 -2.03
N PRO A 337 -16.16 -13.24 -0.70
CA PRO A 337 -17.25 -13.72 0.13
C PRO A 337 -18.50 -12.89 -0.23
N GLU A 338 -19.63 -13.55 -0.50
CA GLU A 338 -20.90 -12.85 -0.71
C GLU A 338 -21.07 -11.86 0.44
N VAL A 339 -21.05 -10.56 0.11
CA VAL A 339 -21.46 -9.56 1.06
C VAL A 339 -22.95 -9.83 1.25
N GLN A 340 -23.29 -10.54 2.32
CA GLN A 340 -24.63 -10.45 2.88
C GLN A 340 -24.79 -9.00 3.32
N LEU A 341 -25.19 -8.14 2.39
CA LEU A 341 -25.84 -6.90 2.69
C LEU A 341 -27.01 -7.32 3.55
N LYS A 342 -26.88 -7.15 4.87
CA LYS A 342 -28.03 -7.18 5.76
C LYS A 342 -28.98 -6.19 5.14
N SER A 343 -30.01 -6.69 4.48
CA SER A 343 -31.09 -5.88 3.96
C SER A 343 -31.48 -4.99 5.12
N ALA A 344 -31.25 -3.69 5.00
CA ALA A 344 -31.75 -2.76 5.97
C ALA A 344 -33.26 -2.94 5.96
N THR A 345 -33.79 -3.70 6.93
CA THR A 345 -35.22 -3.80 7.13
C THR A 345 -35.71 -2.36 7.21
N PRO A 346 -36.59 -1.91 6.31
CA PRO A 346 -37.06 -0.54 6.36
C PRO A 346 -37.65 -0.33 7.75
N GLY A 347 -37.02 0.56 8.53
CA GLY A 347 -37.50 0.92 9.85
C GLY A 347 -38.96 1.28 9.71
N ARG A 348 -39.81 0.52 10.42
CA ARG A 348 -41.26 0.67 10.45
C ARG A 348 -41.56 2.12 10.81
N ALA A 349 -41.83 2.94 9.79
CA ALA A 349 -42.26 4.31 9.98
C ALA A 349 -43.52 4.28 10.83
N LYS A 350 -43.44 4.79 12.07
CA LYS A 350 -44.62 5.04 12.89
C LYS A 350 -45.44 6.09 12.15
N GLN A 351 -46.43 5.65 11.38
CA GLN A 351 -47.46 6.52 10.83
C GLN A 351 -48.22 7.13 12.01
N ALA A 352 -47.99 8.42 12.25
CA ALA A 352 -48.89 9.24 13.04
C ALA A 352 -50.23 9.30 12.30
N LYS A 353 -51.24 8.58 12.81
CA LYS A 353 -52.63 8.70 12.35
C LYS A 353 -53.11 10.13 12.63
N VAL A 354 -53.20 10.95 11.59
CA VAL A 354 -53.98 12.18 11.61
C VAL A 354 -55.46 11.79 11.54
N ALA A 355 -56.13 11.80 12.69
CA ALA A 355 -57.57 11.63 12.77
C ALA A 355 -58.26 12.92 12.32
N LYS A 356 -58.90 12.89 11.14
CA LYS A 356 -59.93 13.85 10.74
C LYS A 356 -61.26 13.45 11.41
N GLY A 357 -61.73 14.26 12.36
CA GLY A 357 -63.00 14.06 13.04
C GLY A 357 -63.72 15.37 13.38
N LYS A 358 -64.63 15.76 12.47
CA LYS A 358 -65.88 16.54 12.62
C LYS A 358 -65.94 17.86 13.41
N ARG A 359 -66.43 18.87 12.69
CA ARG A 359 -66.99 20.19 13.08
C ARG A 359 -68.07 20.12 14.16
N THR A 360 -68.14 21.13 15.03
CA THR A 360 -69.33 21.91 15.46
C THR A 360 -68.82 23.14 16.24
N SER A 361 -68.86 24.35 15.67
CA SER A 361 -69.90 25.41 15.75
C SER A 361 -69.88 26.26 17.04
N ARG A 362 -69.98 27.60 16.84
CA ARG A 362 -70.48 28.67 17.77
C ARG A 362 -69.51 29.07 18.92
N THR A 363 -69.27 30.34 19.31
CA THR A 363 -69.89 31.67 19.07
C THR A 363 -68.92 32.79 19.50
N ARG A 364 -69.04 33.96 18.86
CA ARG A 364 -68.82 35.37 19.32
C ARG A 364 -67.95 35.69 20.57
N ALA A 365 -67.12 36.74 20.44
CA ALA A 365 -67.23 38.08 21.09
C ALA A 365 -65.82 38.64 21.40
N THR A 366 -65.32 39.70 20.72
CA THR A 366 -65.45 41.16 20.99
C THR A 366 -64.14 41.80 21.49
N THR A 367 -63.82 42.95 20.89
CA THR A 367 -63.16 44.17 21.45
C THR A 367 -61.66 44.21 21.78
N ALA A 368 -60.92 44.88 20.90
CA ALA A 368 -60.27 46.20 21.07
C ALA A 368 -59.68 46.60 22.44
N LYS A 369 -58.40 47.00 22.45
CA LYS A 369 -57.83 48.32 22.85
C LYS A 369 -56.30 48.22 22.99
N GLN A 370 -55.54 48.95 22.17
CA GLN A 370 -54.96 50.29 22.41
C GLN A 370 -53.71 50.34 23.33
N ALA A 371 -52.63 50.80 22.69
CA ALA A 371 -51.77 51.93 23.07
C ALA A 371 -50.84 51.86 24.30
N ALA A 372 -49.55 51.81 23.97
CA ALA A 372 -48.54 52.85 24.21
C ALA A 372 -48.20 53.35 25.64
N SER A 373 -46.89 53.29 25.92
CA SER A 373 -46.02 54.46 26.21
C SER A 373 -45.30 54.52 27.57
N LYS A 374 -44.05 55.00 27.45
CA LYS A 374 -43.13 55.67 28.40
C LYS A 374 -42.21 54.80 29.27
N LYS A 375 -40.88 54.82 29.02
CA LYS A 375 -39.83 55.83 29.46
C LYS A 375 -39.81 55.93 31.01
N LYS A 376 -38.69 55.83 31.73
CA LYS A 376 -37.44 56.60 31.57
C LYS A 376 -36.42 56.27 32.70
N LYS A 377 -35.12 56.38 32.37
CA LYS A 377 -33.97 56.94 33.15
C LYS A 377 -33.42 56.27 34.42
N ARG A 378 -32.12 55.93 34.36
CA ARG A 378 -30.93 56.58 35.01
C ARG A 378 -29.71 55.71 34.63
N ARG A 379 -28.52 56.19 34.29
CA ARG A 379 -27.88 57.51 34.40
C ARG A 379 -26.84 57.63 33.30
#